data_AF-A0A963RN89-F1
#
_entry.id   AF-A0A963RN89-F1
#
_cell.length_a   1.000
_cell.length_b   1.000
_cell.length_c   1.000
_cell.angle_alpha   90.00
_cell.angle_beta   90.00
_cell.angle_gamma   90.00
#
_symmetry.space_group_name_H-M   'P 1'
#
loop_
_entity.id
_entity.type
_entity.pdbx_description
1 polymer ?
#
loop_
_entity_poly.entity_id
_entity_poly.type
_entity_poly.pdbx_seq_one_letter_code
_entity_poly.pdbx_strand_id
1 'polypeptide(L)' 'VQSNCISVEPLETEFGRKRAINQSTCNKDFSCLRGFCPSFVTVEGGELKKKAKGQAGAPSELGELPEPALPALAA' A
#
# COMPACT_ATOMS: atom_id res chain seq x y z
N VAL A 1 -3.86 23.66 10.87
CA VAL A 1 -2.81 22.72 10.41
C VAL A 1 -2.71 21.60 11.42
N GLN A 2 -3.13 20.38 11.10
CA GLN A 2 -3.36 19.35 12.13
C GLN A 2 -2.42 18.14 12.04
N SER A 3 -1.72 17.94 10.92
CA SER A 3 -0.64 16.95 10.79
C SER A 3 0.54 17.54 10.01
N ASN A 4 1.70 17.66 10.67
CA ASN A 4 2.97 18.03 10.03
C ASN A 4 3.82 16.76 9.98
N CYS A 5 3.55 15.87 9.02
CA CYS A 5 4.31 14.64 8.85
C CYS A 5 5.68 14.98 8.26
N ILE A 6 6.75 14.76 9.03
CA ILE A 6 8.13 15.06 8.64
C ILE A 6 8.60 14.24 7.43
N SER A 7 7.99 13.07 7.20
CA SER A 7 8.32 12.18 6.09
C SER A 7 7.77 12.65 4.74
N VAL A 8 7.00 13.73 4.69
CA VAL A 8 6.46 14.26 3.43
C VAL A 8 7.33 15.39 2.91
N GLU A 9 8.13 15.07 1.89
CA GLU A 9 9.08 15.99 1.28
C GLU A 9 8.52 16.57 -0.03
N PRO A 10 8.86 17.83 -0.36
CA PRO A 10 8.51 18.42 -1.63
C PRO A 10 9.32 17.78 -2.76
N LEU A 11 8.65 17.45 -3.87
CA LEU A 11 9.26 16.92 -5.08
C LEU A 11 8.82 17.79 -6.27
N GLU A 12 9.77 18.38 -6.98
CA GLU A 12 9.51 19.14 -8.20
C GLU A 12 9.19 18.16 -9.35
N THR A 13 8.10 18.43 -10.07
CA THR A 13 7.68 17.64 -11.24
C THR A 13 7.29 18.56 -12.37
N GLU A 14 7.19 18.04 -13.59
CA GLU A 14 6.68 18.79 -14.77
C GLU A 14 5.25 19.33 -14.59
N PHE A 15 4.48 18.75 -13.68
CA PHE A 15 3.14 19.20 -13.30
C PHE A 15 3.14 20.13 -12.07
N GLY A 16 4.30 20.71 -11.73
CA GLY A 16 4.52 21.57 -10.58
C GLY A 16 4.99 20.82 -9.32
N ARG A 17 5.05 21.55 -8.21
CA ARG A 17 5.49 21.02 -6.92
C ARG A 17 4.50 19.99 -6.38
N LYS A 18 4.95 18.74 -6.29
CA LYS A 18 4.22 17.62 -5.67
C LYS A 18 4.87 17.26 -4.34
N ARG A 19 4.30 16.26 -3.68
CA ARG A 19 4.75 15.74 -2.38
C ARG A 19 5.09 14.27 -2.54
N ALA A 20 6.24 13.86 -2.03
CA ALA A 20 6.70 12.47 -2.01
C ALA A 20 6.92 12.03 -0.56
N ILE A 21 6.82 10.71 -0.31
CA ILE A 21 7.09 10.14 1.01
C ILE A 21 8.52 9.60 1.03
N ASN A 22 9.30 10.06 2.00
CA ASN A 22 10.62 9.53 2.29
C ASN A 22 10.48 8.18 3.02
N GLN A 23 10.76 7.10 2.28
CA GLN A 23 10.55 5.73 2.76
C GLN A 23 11.50 5.33 3.90
N SER A 24 12.62 6.03 4.07
CA SER A 24 13.59 5.76 5.14
C SER A 24 13.20 6.38 6.48
N THR A 25 12.49 7.52 6.45
CA THR A 25 12.03 8.21 7.66
C THR A 25 10.59 7.91 8.00
N CYS A 26 9.83 7.29 7.08
CA CYS A 26 8.46 6.86 7.33
C CYS A 26 8.45 5.60 8.20
N ASN A 27 8.24 5.76 9.51
CA ASN A 27 8.15 4.67 10.47
C ASN A 27 6.83 3.87 10.40
N LYS A 28 5.97 4.15 9.41
CA LYS A 28 4.64 3.57 9.26
C LYS A 28 3.81 3.65 10.55
N ASP A 29 3.99 4.73 11.32
CA ASP A 29 3.14 5.03 12.45
C ASP A 29 1.76 5.45 11.93
N PHE A 30 0.77 4.60 12.15
CA PHE A 30 -0.62 4.86 11.81
C PHE A 30 -1.28 5.91 12.72
N SER A 31 -0.49 6.66 13.52
CA SER A 31 -0.96 7.81 14.29
C SER A 31 -1.68 8.86 13.44
N CYS A 32 -1.39 8.95 12.13
CA CYS A 32 -2.14 9.78 11.19
C CYS A 32 -3.64 9.43 11.09
N LEU A 33 -4.04 8.18 11.40
CA LEU A 33 -5.45 7.78 11.50
C LEU A 33 -6.18 8.50 12.65
N ARG A 34 -5.45 8.93 13.68
CA ARG A 34 -6.01 9.72 14.79
C ARG A 34 -6.21 11.19 14.43
N GLY A 35 -5.70 11.64 13.28
CA GLY A 35 -5.59 13.07 12.93
C GLY A 35 -5.99 13.43 11.50
N PHE A 36 -6.98 12.73 10.92
CA PHE A 36 -7.45 12.94 9.53
C PHE A 36 -6.31 12.85 8.50
N CYS A 37 -5.84 11.64 8.23
CA CYS A 37 -4.81 11.38 7.22
C CYS A 37 -5.36 11.60 5.80
N PRO A 38 -4.83 12.55 5.00
CA PRO A 38 -5.31 12.81 3.63
C PRO A 38 -5.04 11.66 2.64
N SER A 39 -4.28 10.64 3.06
CA SER A 39 -3.96 9.46 2.27
C SER A 39 -5.01 8.35 2.40
N PHE A 40 -5.92 8.43 3.38
CA PHE A 40 -6.98 7.46 3.59
C PHE A 40 -8.33 8.10 3.30
N VAL A 41 -9.14 7.43 2.47
CA VAL A 41 -10.53 7.80 2.20
C VAL A 41 -11.43 6.74 2.81
N THR A 42 -12.44 7.18 3.57
CA THR A 42 -13.48 6.31 4.11
C THR A 42 -14.58 6.16 3.06
N VAL A 43 -14.97 4.92 2.75
CA VAL A 43 -16.11 4.64 1.87
C VAL A 43 -17.30 4.26 2.74
N GLU A 44 -18.29 5.14 2.84
CA GLU A 44 -19.54 4.84 3.55
C GLU A 44 -20.47 4.01 2.65
N GLY A 45 -21.07 2.96 3.20
CA GLY A 45 -21.99 2.07 2.46
C GLY A 45 -21.32 1.15 1.43
N GLY A 46 -19.99 1.07 1.42
CA GLY A 46 -19.27 0.12 0.57
C GLY A 46 -19.44 -1.32 1.06
N GLU A 47 -20.11 -2.17 0.29
CA GLU A 47 -20.16 -3.60 0.55
C GLU A 47 -19.12 -4.34 -0.32
N LEU A 48 -18.36 -5.25 0.31
CA LEU A 48 -17.51 -6.16 -0.44
C LEU A 48 -18.38 -6.99 -1.37
N LYS A 49 -18.07 -6.97 -2.68
CA LYS A 49 -18.72 -7.85 -3.65
C LYS A 49 -18.55 -9.29 -3.17
N LYS A 50 -19.66 -9.92 -2.77
CA LYS A 50 -19.68 -11.34 -2.42
C LYS A 50 -19.17 -12.10 -3.63
N LYS A 51 -17.96 -12.66 -3.55
CA LYS A 51 -17.50 -13.63 -4.55
C LYS A 51 -18.55 -14.73 -4.58
N ALA A 52 -18.98 -15.15 -5.77
CA ALA A 52 -19.83 -16.32 -5.88
C ALA A 52 -19.14 -17.46 -5.12
N LYS A 53 -19.81 -18.01 -4.10
CA LYS A 53 -19.31 -19.19 -3.37
C LYS A 53 -19.01 -20.26 -4.43
N GLY A 54 -17.73 -20.56 -4.64
CA GLY A 54 -17.28 -21.58 -5.60
C GLY A 54 -16.46 -21.09 -6.81
N GLN A 55 -16.12 -19.81 -6.94
CA GLN A 55 -15.29 -19.32 -8.08
C GLN A 55 -13.81 -19.05 -7.73
N ALA A 56 -13.38 -19.31 -6.50
CA ALA A 56 -11.95 -19.42 -6.23
C ALA A 56 -11.57 -20.87 -6.56
N GLY A 57 -10.92 -21.09 -7.70
CA GLY A 57 -10.37 -22.40 -8.03
C GLY A 57 -9.52 -22.91 -6.87
N ALA A 58 -9.61 -24.20 -6.58
CA ALA A 58 -8.81 -24.77 -5.49
C ALA A 58 -7.32 -24.57 -5.83
N PRO A 59 -6.42 -24.37 -4.85
CA PRO A 59 -4.99 -24.27 -5.12
C PRO A 59 -4.45 -25.47 -5.91
N SER A 60 -5.10 -26.64 -5.80
CA SER A 60 -4.82 -27.86 -6.56
C SER A 60 -5.14 -27.75 -8.06
N GLU A 61 -5.96 -26.79 -8.49
CA GLU A 61 -6.28 -26.54 -9.91
C GLU A 61 -5.25 -25.63 -10.60
N LEU A 62 -4.30 -25.06 -9.84
CA LEU A 62 -3.25 -24.17 -10.37
C LEU A 62 -2.13 -24.93 -11.10
N GLY A 63 -2.16 -26.27 -11.09
CA GLY A 63 -1.10 -27.12 -11.64
C GLY A 63 0.21 -27.02 -10.87
N GLU A 64 1.29 -27.58 -11.42
CA GLU A 64 2.63 -27.42 -10.86
C GLU A 64 3.13 -25.99 -11.12
N LEU A 65 3.33 -25.23 -10.04
CA LEU A 65 3.92 -23.90 -10.09
C LEU A 65 5.44 -24.00 -10.21
N PRO A 66 6.09 -23.15 -11.03
CA PRO A 66 7.55 -23.14 -11.13
C PRO A 66 8.19 -22.71 -9.81
N GLU A 67 9.37 -23.26 -9.51
CA GLU A 67 10.14 -22.84 -8.34
C GLU A 67 10.63 -21.39 -8.49
N PRO A 68 10.52 -20.57 -7.43
CA PRO A 68 11.01 -19.20 -7.47
C PRO A 68 12.55 -19.18 -7.53
N ALA A 69 13.11 -18.35 -8.41
CA ALA A 69 14.54 -18.09 -8.44
C ALA A 69 14.95 -17.36 -7.14
N LEU A 70 15.68 -18.06 -6.26
CA LEU A 70 16.19 -17.49 -5.02
C LEU A 70 17.46 -16.66 -5.32
N PRO A 71 17.59 -15.45 -4.75
CA PRO A 71 18.82 -14.67 -4.86
C PRO A 71 19.95 -15.37 -4.09
N ALA A 72 21.16 -15.32 -4.64
CA ALA A 72 22.35 -15.78 -3.91
C ALA A 72 22.59 -14.87 -2.70
N LEU A 73 22.72 -15.45 -1.52
CA LEU A 73 23.18 -14.72 -0.33
C LEU A 73 24.68 -14.50 -0.48
N ALA A 74 25.10 -13.23 -0.52
CA ALA A 74 26.52 -12.88 -0.49
C ALA A 74 27.12 -13.30 0.86
N ALA A 75 28.24 -14.03 0.80
CA ALA A 75 29.05 -14.40 1.97
C ALA A 75 29.90 -13.22 2.46
#